data_AF-A0A7W0JCR0-F1
#
_entry.id   AF-A0A7W0JCR0-F1
#
_cell.length_a   1.000
_cell.length_b   1.000
_cell.length_c   1.000
_cell.angle_alpha   90.00
_cell.angle_beta   90.00
_cell.angle_gamma   90.00
#
_symmetry.space_group_name_H-M   'P 1'
#
loop_
_entity.id
_entity.type
_entity.pdbx_description
1 polymer ?
#
loop_
_entity_poly.entity_id
_entity_poly.type
_entity_poly.pdbx_seq_one_letter_code
_entity_poly.pdbx_strand_id
1 'polypeptide(L)'
;LWNGTVVSRPPFAGMYWTPAQQLAHLSANGASLRTGDLFASGTVSGPERDQRGSFLELSWNGTEPVSLDDGSTRTFLEDGDVVSISAWAPGGGGTRIGFGELTGRVVPSSG
;
A
#
# COMPACT_ATOMS: atom_id res chain seq x y z
N LEU A 1 -7.88 2.71 -2.47
CA LEU A 1 -9.35 2.75 -2.41
C LEU A 1 -9.83 1.52 -1.66
N TRP A 2 -10.84 1.67 -0.80
CA TRP A 2 -11.57 0.57 -0.16
C TRP A 2 -13.04 0.74 -0.53
N ASN A 3 -13.59 -0.18 -1.33
CA ASN A 3 -14.94 -0.08 -1.89
C ASN A 3 -15.20 1.28 -2.56
N GLY A 4 -14.21 1.80 -3.32
CA GLY A 4 -14.27 3.11 -3.97
C GLY A 4 -13.88 4.31 -3.09
N THR A 5 -13.85 4.15 -1.76
CA THR A 5 -13.47 5.23 -0.83
C THR A 5 -11.95 5.43 -0.80
N VAL A 6 -11.48 6.68 -0.88
CA VAL A 6 -10.06 7.00 -0.66
C VAL A 6 -9.75 6.95 0.83
N VAL A 7 -9.12 5.86 1.29
CA VAL A 7 -8.75 5.68 2.70
C VAL A 7 -7.29 6.02 3.03
N SER A 8 -6.42 6.14 2.02
CA SER A 8 -5.01 6.45 2.25
C SER A 8 -4.31 7.05 1.01
N ARG A 9 -3.34 7.95 1.25
CA ARG A 9 -2.44 8.58 0.27
C ARG A 9 -1.00 8.64 0.80
N PRO A 10 -0.32 7.50 1.01
CA PRO A 10 0.99 7.47 1.63
C PRO A 10 2.09 8.00 0.69
N PRO A 11 3.03 8.85 1.16
CA PRO A 11 4.10 9.37 0.33
C PRO A 11 5.31 8.43 0.26
N PHE A 12 5.51 7.72 -0.86
CA PHE A 12 6.67 6.83 -1.04
C PHE A 12 8.03 7.56 -0.90
N ALA A 13 8.08 8.86 -1.22
CA ALA A 13 9.30 9.66 -1.05
C ALA A 13 9.79 9.76 0.41
N GLY A 14 8.92 9.44 1.39
CA GLY A 14 9.26 9.42 2.81
C GLY A 14 9.88 8.11 3.31
N MET A 15 10.10 7.11 2.44
CA MET A 15 10.71 5.84 2.84
C MET A 15 12.12 6.05 3.41
N TYR A 16 12.37 5.53 4.62
CA TYR A 16 13.62 5.73 5.34
C TYR A 16 14.83 5.04 4.67
N TRP A 17 14.62 3.86 4.10
CA TRP A 17 15.64 3.11 3.36
C TRP A 17 15.35 3.17 1.87
N THR A 18 16.36 3.54 1.08
CA THR A 18 16.26 3.55 -0.38
C THR A 18 16.26 2.13 -0.96
N PRO A 19 15.68 1.90 -2.16
CA PRO A 19 15.78 0.61 -2.84
C PRO A 19 17.23 0.16 -3.07
N ALA A 20 18.16 1.09 -3.30
CA ALA A 20 19.58 0.80 -3.44
C ALA A 20 20.19 0.25 -2.13
N GLN A 21 19.84 0.83 -0.98
CA GLN A 21 20.28 0.33 0.33
C GLN A 21 19.65 -1.03 0.66
N GLN A 22 18.36 -1.22 0.36
CA GLN A 22 17.68 -2.51 0.53
C GLN A 22 18.38 -3.61 -0.28
N LEU A 23 18.68 -3.33 -1.54
CA LEU A 23 19.39 -4.25 -2.43
C LEU A 23 20.81 -4.57 -1.94
N ALA A 24 21.58 -3.54 -1.56
CA ALA A 24 22.93 -3.71 -1.05
C ALA A 24 22.94 -4.57 0.22
N HIS A 25 22.01 -4.32 1.15
CA HIS A 25 21.88 -5.09 2.38
C HIS A 25 21.47 -6.55 2.11
N LEU A 26 20.53 -6.77 1.19
CA LEU A 26 20.06 -8.10 0.81
C LEU A 26 21.20 -9.00 0.30
N SER A 27 22.18 -8.44 -0.41
CA SER A 27 23.34 -9.18 -0.94
C SER A 27 24.58 -9.18 -0.04
N ALA A 28 24.57 -8.48 1.09
CA ALA A 28 25.77 -8.21 1.88
C ALA A 28 26.44 -9.46 2.47
N ASN A 29 25.69 -10.55 2.64
CA ASN A 29 26.20 -11.83 3.16
C ASN A 29 26.59 -12.84 2.07
N GLY A 30 26.60 -12.43 0.80
CA GLY A 30 26.85 -13.32 -0.35
C GLY A 30 25.60 -14.00 -0.91
N ALA A 31 24.40 -13.69 -0.41
CA ALA A 31 23.16 -14.10 -1.04
C ALA A 31 23.11 -13.58 -2.49
N SER A 32 22.81 -14.49 -3.42
CA SER A 32 22.72 -14.19 -4.84
C SER A 32 21.30 -13.77 -5.23
N LEU A 33 21.21 -12.87 -6.21
CA LEU A 33 19.96 -12.44 -6.82
C LEU A 33 19.87 -12.92 -8.26
N ARG A 34 18.64 -13.02 -8.75
CA ARG A 34 18.31 -13.49 -10.09
C ARG A 34 17.46 -12.45 -10.81
N THR A 35 17.56 -12.46 -12.13
CA THR A 35 16.66 -11.66 -12.96
C THR A 35 15.23 -12.13 -12.72
N GLY A 36 14.35 -11.17 -12.41
CA GLY A 36 12.96 -11.44 -12.06
C GLY A 36 12.69 -11.52 -10.55
N ASP A 37 13.71 -11.49 -9.69
CA ASP A 37 13.50 -11.38 -8.25
C ASP A 37 12.79 -10.06 -7.92
N LEU A 38 11.80 -10.15 -7.02
CA LEU A 38 11.05 -9.00 -6.51
C LEU A 38 11.35 -8.83 -5.03
N PHE A 39 11.77 -7.62 -4.66
CA PHE A 39 11.83 -7.18 -3.26
C PHE A 39 10.93 -5.97 -3.08
N ALA A 40 10.13 -6.00 -2.01
CA ALA A 40 9.16 -4.97 -1.71
C ALA A 40 9.73 -3.95 -0.73
N SER A 41 9.14 -2.75 -0.73
CA SER A 41 9.53 -1.65 0.15
C SER A 41 9.25 -1.90 1.64
N GLY A 42 8.31 -2.80 1.94
CA GLY A 42 7.53 -2.79 3.18
C GLY A 42 6.29 -1.88 3.04
N THR A 43 5.42 -1.89 4.05
CA THR A 43 4.24 -1.01 4.11
C THR A 43 4.68 0.45 4.06
N VAL A 44 4.09 1.21 3.14
CA VAL A 44 4.38 2.65 2.99
C VAL A 44 3.40 3.41 3.86
N SER A 45 3.91 3.99 4.96
CA SER A 45 3.13 4.82 5.89
C SER A 45 3.79 6.18 6.08
N GLY A 46 2.99 7.23 6.10
CA GLY A 46 3.40 8.58 6.49
C GLY A 46 2.98 8.94 7.92
N PRO A 47 3.34 10.14 8.40
CA PRO A 47 3.02 10.59 9.76
C PRO A 47 1.51 10.83 9.98
N GLU A 48 0.77 11.18 8.93
CA GLU A 48 -0.65 11.53 9.02
C GLU A 48 -1.57 10.31 8.98
N ARG A 49 -2.76 10.42 9.57
CA ARG A 49 -3.75 9.32 9.64
C ARG A 49 -4.17 8.83 8.25
N ASP A 50 -4.36 9.74 7.31
CA ASP A 50 -4.71 9.45 5.90
C ASP A 50 -3.50 9.00 5.06
N GLN A 51 -2.34 8.80 5.68
CA GLN A 51 -1.13 8.29 5.04
C GLN A 51 -0.73 6.92 5.59
N ARG A 52 -1.54 6.29 6.45
CA ARG A 52 -1.28 4.96 7.00
C ARG A 52 -1.45 3.89 5.92
N GLY A 53 -0.51 2.96 5.81
CA GLY A 53 -0.41 2.02 4.70
C GLY A 53 -1.13 0.68 4.88
N SER A 54 -1.74 0.42 6.04
CA SER A 54 -2.44 -0.83 6.33
C SER A 54 -3.76 -0.61 7.08
N PHE A 55 -4.67 -1.57 7.00
CA PHE A 55 -5.93 -1.56 7.76
C PHE A 55 -5.70 -1.62 9.27
N LEU A 56 -4.63 -2.30 9.71
CA LEU A 56 -4.19 -2.32 11.10
C LEU A 56 -3.89 -0.91 11.60
N GLU A 57 -3.12 -0.14 10.85
CA GLU A 57 -2.77 1.24 11.22
C GLU A 57 -3.97 2.17 11.06
N LEU A 58 -4.67 2.10 9.92
CA LEU A 58 -5.84 2.93 9.62
C LEU A 58 -6.90 2.82 10.72
N SER A 59 -7.18 1.60 11.17
CA SER A 59 -8.18 1.35 12.21
C SER A 59 -7.64 1.39 13.63
N TRP A 60 -6.34 1.67 13.81
CA TRP A 60 -5.64 1.57 15.09
C TRP A 60 -5.92 0.23 15.82
N ASN A 61 -5.66 -0.87 15.13
CA ASN A 61 -5.97 -2.22 15.61
C ASN A 61 -7.46 -2.41 15.96
N GLY A 62 -8.34 -1.84 15.13
CA GLY A 62 -9.78 -1.93 15.27
C GLY A 62 -10.43 -1.02 16.30
N THR A 63 -9.67 -0.22 17.06
CA THR A 63 -10.26 0.71 18.04
C THR A 63 -10.79 2.00 17.41
N GLU A 64 -10.36 2.34 16.21
CA GLU A 64 -10.80 3.53 15.45
C GLU A 64 -11.40 3.08 14.09
N PRO A 65 -12.70 2.77 13.98
CA PRO A 65 -13.30 2.37 12.71
C PRO A 65 -13.17 3.43 11.61
N VAL A 66 -12.89 2.98 10.38
CA VAL A 66 -12.84 3.81 9.16
C VAL A 66 -14.25 3.92 8.58
N SER A 67 -14.71 5.14 8.31
CA SER A 67 -15.97 5.39 7.60
C SER A 67 -15.75 5.36 6.09
N LEU A 68 -16.63 4.68 5.36
CA LEU A 68 -16.63 4.59 3.91
C LEU A 68 -17.72 5.49 3.30
N ASP A 69 -17.55 5.83 2.02
CA ASP A 69 -18.45 6.75 1.28
C ASP A 69 -19.88 6.20 1.13
N ASP A 70 -20.07 4.88 1.24
CA ASP A 70 -21.39 4.24 1.24
C ASP A 70 -22.10 4.30 2.61
N GLY A 71 -21.49 4.95 3.60
CA GLY A 71 -21.99 5.09 4.96
C GLY A 71 -21.66 3.90 5.87
N SER A 72 -21.02 2.85 5.36
CA SER A 72 -20.55 1.74 6.18
C SER A 72 -19.29 2.11 6.97
N THR A 73 -19.01 1.33 8.02
CA THR A 73 -17.75 1.42 8.76
C THR A 73 -17.01 0.09 8.73
N ARG A 74 -15.68 0.16 8.72
CA ARG A 74 -14.82 -1.02 8.73
C ARG A 74 -13.62 -0.84 9.65
N THR A 75 -13.07 -1.95 10.13
CA THR A 75 -11.78 -1.99 10.83
C THR A 75 -10.77 -2.78 10.00
N PHE A 76 -11.14 -4.00 9.62
CA PHE A 76 -10.42 -4.87 8.70
C PHE A 76 -11.30 -5.22 7.51
N LEU A 77 -10.71 -5.91 6.53
CA LEU A 77 -11.42 -6.38 5.35
C LEU A 77 -12.49 -7.41 5.70
N GLU A 78 -13.63 -7.30 5.04
CA GLU A 78 -14.73 -8.26 5.06
C GLU A 78 -14.90 -8.95 3.69
N ASP A 79 -15.60 -10.08 3.66
CA ASP A 79 -15.91 -10.78 2.42
C ASP A 79 -16.63 -9.87 1.43
N GLY A 80 -16.17 -9.88 0.17
CA GLY A 80 -16.71 -9.05 -0.89
C GLY A 80 -16.10 -7.65 -0.99
N ASP A 81 -15.31 -7.22 -0.01
CA ASP A 81 -14.57 -5.96 -0.07
C ASP A 81 -13.59 -5.94 -1.25
N VAL A 82 -13.47 -4.78 -1.87
CA VAL A 82 -12.57 -4.52 -3.00
C VAL A 82 -11.56 -3.44 -2.61
N VAL A 83 -10.28 -3.74 -2.80
CA VAL A 83 -9.18 -2.81 -2.57
C VAL A 83 -8.50 -2.51 -3.88
N SER A 84 -8.34 -1.22 -4.20
CA SER A 84 -7.54 -0.76 -5.34
C SER A 84 -6.36 0.10 -4.87
N ILE A 85 -5.18 -0.13 -5.42
CA ILE A 85 -3.97 0.67 -5.21
C ILE A 85 -3.56 1.26 -6.55
N SER A 86 -3.28 2.57 -6.57
CA SER A 86 -2.79 3.28 -7.75
C SER A 86 -1.69 4.25 -7.33
N ALA A 87 -0.70 4.45 -8.18
CA ALA A 87 0.38 5.39 -7.94
C ALA A 87 0.82 6.09 -9.23
N TRP A 88 1.41 7.27 -9.06
CA TRP A 88 2.07 8.00 -10.15
C TRP A 88 3.27 8.78 -9.59
N ALA A 89 4.20 9.12 -10.47
CA ALA A 89 5.34 9.98 -10.18
C ALA A 89 5.37 11.17 -11.16
N PRO A 90 5.90 12.34 -10.76
CA PRO A 90 6.06 13.47 -11.66
C PRO A 90 7.06 13.14 -12.78
N GLY A 91 6.71 13.50 -14.01
CA GLY A 91 7.57 13.43 -15.20
C GLY A 91 8.02 14.82 -15.66
N GLY A 92 8.86 14.85 -16.69
CA GLY A 92 9.32 16.10 -17.31
C GLY A 92 8.15 16.92 -17.88
N GLY A 93 8.26 18.26 -17.82
CA GLY A 93 7.26 19.16 -18.41
C GLY A 93 5.87 19.10 -17.77
N GLY A 94 5.77 18.68 -16.50
CA GLY A 94 4.48 18.57 -15.78
C GLY A 94 3.67 17.31 -16.10
N THR A 95 4.27 16.36 -16.81
CA THR A 95 3.65 15.05 -17.10
C THR A 95 3.56 14.17 -15.85
N ARG A 96 2.79 13.07 -15.94
CA ARG A 96 2.73 12.04 -14.89
C ARG A 96 3.10 10.68 -15.48
N ILE A 97 3.91 9.93 -14.74
CA ILE A 97 4.24 8.54 -15.02
C ILE A 97 3.38 7.68 -14.10
N GLY A 98 2.38 6.99 -14.66
CA GLY A 98 1.46 6.14 -13.90
C GLY A 98 1.92 4.70 -13.81
N PHE A 99 1.58 4.04 -12.70
CA PHE A 99 1.79 2.60 -12.49
C PHE A 99 0.55 1.75 -12.86
N GLY A 100 -0.52 2.39 -13.32
CA GLY A 100 -1.82 1.75 -13.48
C GLY A 100 -2.54 1.55 -12.14
N GLU A 101 -3.47 0.61 -12.12
CA GLU A 101 -4.25 0.23 -10.95
C GLU A 101 -4.07 -1.27 -10.67
N LEU A 102 -3.90 -1.60 -9.39
CA LEU A 102 -3.93 -2.96 -8.86
C LEU A 102 -5.20 -3.12 -8.02
N THR A 103 -6.09 -4.04 -8.41
CA THR A 103 -7.35 -4.28 -7.69
C THR A 103 -7.46 -5.74 -7.26
N GLY A 104 -7.88 -5.96 -6.01
CA GLY A 104 -8.18 -7.28 -5.46
C GLY A 104 -9.53 -7.28 -4.75
N ARG A 105 -10.22 -8.41 -4.81
CA ARG A 105 -11.47 -8.65 -4.07
C ARG A 105 -11.28 -9.77 -3.06
N VAL A 106 -11.72 -9.54 -1.83
CA VAL A 106 -11.78 -10.59 -0.81
C VAL A 106 -12.92 -11.54 -1.16
N VAL A 107 -12.61 -12.82 -1.27
CA VAL A 107 -13.59 -13.88 -1.44
C VAL A 107 -13.75 -14.63 -0.12
N PRO A 108 -14.95 -15.17 0.16
CA PRO A 108 -15.16 -16.00 1.33
C PRO A 108 -14.15 -17.14 1.42
N SER A 109 -13.81 -17.54 2.64
CA SER A 109 -12.98 -18.72 2.84
C SER A 109 -13.66 -19.95 2.23
N SER A 110 -12.89 -20.75 1.51
CA SER A 110 -13.30 -22.11 1.16
C SER A 110 -13.23 -22.94 2.43
N GLY A 111 -14.39 -23.25 3.01
CA GLY A 111 -14.51 -24.10 4.21
C GLY A 111 -13.98 -25.52 4.02
#